data_AF-A0A378U2G9-F1
#
_entry.id   AF-A0A378U2G9-F1
#
_cell.length_a   1.000
_cell.length_b   1.000
_cell.length_c   1.000
_cell.angle_alpha   90.00
_cell.angle_beta   90.00
_cell.angle_gamma   90.00
#
_symmetry.space_group_name_H-M   'P 1'
#
loop_
_entity.id
_entity.type
_entity.pdbx_description
1 polymer ?
#
loop_
_entity_poly.entity_id
_entity_poly.type
_entity_poly.pdbx_seq_one_letter_code
_entity_poly.pdbx_strand_id
1 'polypeptide(L)'
;MNATQAALTRNRPKGQPVQWKKSLNEIEEMVCRQTERHIRIIQTGRNTIRIEDKVGLDLFLEHVYDDGLLFGYRLPFGLNAIAKTAGKILAGRVRTKKLNWDAEKQQIRANLSVFGQIKPLFANHKLVSAEIDNNQLCLNFSPKETNP
;
A
#
# COMPACT_ATOMS: atom_id res chain seq x y z
N MET A 1 16.55 8.04 21.26
CA MET A 1 17.52 8.62 20.30
C MET A 1 16.99 8.36 18.89
N ASN A 2 16.59 9.39 18.15
CA ASN A 2 16.11 9.25 16.75
C ASN A 2 16.58 10.44 15.91
N ALA A 3 17.90 10.61 15.79
CA ALA A 3 18.50 11.60 14.90
C ALA A 3 18.61 11.10 13.44
N THR A 4 18.45 9.81 13.21
CA THR A 4 18.78 9.17 11.90
C THR A 4 17.68 9.31 10.85
N GLN A 5 16.39 9.41 11.25
CA GLN A 5 15.29 9.59 10.29
C GLN A 5 15.13 11.05 9.82
N ALA A 6 15.47 12.02 10.65
CA ALA A 6 15.41 13.44 10.29
C ALA A 6 16.58 13.87 9.36
N ALA A 7 17.70 13.16 9.38
CA ALA A 7 18.86 13.47 8.55
C ALA A 7 18.69 13.03 7.08
N LEU A 8 17.85 12.02 6.80
CA LEU A 8 17.62 11.49 5.45
C LEU A 8 16.82 12.43 4.53
N THR A 9 16.14 13.42 5.08
CA THR A 9 15.31 14.37 4.30
C THR A 9 15.99 15.72 4.05
N ARG A 10 17.07 16.08 4.74
CA ARG A 10 17.75 17.39 4.56
C ARG A 10 18.83 17.42 3.48
N ASN A 11 19.48 16.28 3.17
CA ASN A 11 20.67 16.25 2.30
C ASN A 11 20.52 15.41 1.03
N ARG A 12 19.30 15.04 0.62
CA ARG A 12 19.12 14.22 -0.59
C ARG A 12 19.07 15.13 -1.83
N PRO A 13 19.91 14.91 -2.86
CA PRO A 13 19.92 15.74 -4.06
C PRO A 13 18.53 15.75 -4.72
N LYS A 14 17.98 16.94 -4.96
CA LYS A 14 16.85 17.14 -5.87
C LYS A 14 17.27 16.58 -7.23
N GLY A 15 16.70 15.45 -7.66
CA GLY A 15 17.04 14.84 -8.97
C GLY A 15 17.55 13.40 -8.94
N GLN A 16 17.63 12.73 -7.79
CA GLN A 16 17.95 11.30 -7.76
C GLN A 16 16.71 10.41 -7.58
N PRO A 17 16.64 9.25 -8.28
CA PRO A 17 15.66 8.21 -7.97
C PRO A 17 15.74 7.78 -6.51
N VAL A 18 14.59 7.51 -5.91
CA VAL A 18 14.49 7.06 -4.52
C VAL A 18 13.76 5.73 -4.49
N GLN A 19 14.31 4.77 -3.77
CA GLN A 19 13.62 3.53 -3.46
C GLN A 19 13.18 3.55 -2.00
N TRP A 20 11.89 3.31 -1.77
CA TRP A 20 11.34 3.06 -0.45
C TRP A 20 11.02 1.58 -0.36
N LYS A 21 11.45 0.94 0.73
CA LYS A 21 11.22 -0.49 0.96
C LYS A 21 10.69 -0.69 2.37
N LYS A 22 9.77 -1.64 2.51
CA LYS A 22 9.31 -2.11 3.81
C LYS A 22 8.90 -3.57 3.69
N SER A 23 9.24 -4.37 4.70
CA SER A 23 8.80 -5.76 4.75
C SER A 23 7.28 -5.85 4.95
N LEU A 24 6.67 -6.95 4.48
CA LEU A 24 5.25 -7.21 4.73
C LEU A 24 4.95 -7.33 6.23
N ASN A 25 5.88 -7.89 7.03
CA ASN A 25 5.75 -7.95 8.49
C ASN A 25 5.71 -6.56 9.14
N GLU A 26 6.57 -5.64 8.70
CA GLU A 26 6.52 -4.27 9.22
C GLU A 26 5.23 -3.55 8.83
N ILE A 27 4.68 -3.82 7.64
CA ILE A 27 3.38 -3.28 7.20
C ILE A 27 2.26 -3.88 8.06
N GLU A 28 2.29 -5.20 8.30
CA GLU A 28 1.37 -5.91 9.19
C GLU A 28 1.37 -5.29 10.58
N GLU A 29 2.53 -5.15 11.23
CA GLU A 29 2.64 -4.52 12.54
C GLU A 29 2.05 -3.12 12.57
N MET A 30 2.30 -2.32 11.52
CA MET A 30 1.77 -0.97 11.41
C MET A 30 0.24 -0.97 11.29
N VAL A 31 -0.33 -1.88 10.51
CA VAL A 31 -1.79 -2.00 10.35
C VAL A 31 -2.43 -2.51 11.64
N CYS A 32 -1.85 -3.53 12.28
CA CYS A 32 -2.32 -4.05 13.56
C CYS A 32 -2.34 -2.96 14.63
N ARG A 33 -1.28 -2.14 14.74
CA ARG A 33 -1.24 -1.01 15.69
C ARG A 33 -2.24 0.09 15.36
N GLN A 34 -2.51 0.37 14.09
CA GLN A 34 -3.42 1.46 13.69
C GLN A 34 -4.90 1.10 13.74
N THR A 35 -5.21 -0.19 13.58
CA THR A 35 -6.60 -0.66 13.45
C THR A 35 -7.07 -1.46 14.65
N GLU A 36 -6.16 -1.81 15.57
CA GLU A 36 -6.40 -2.75 16.68
C GLU A 36 -6.93 -4.12 16.22
N ARG A 37 -6.77 -4.43 14.93
CA ARG A 37 -7.12 -5.73 14.34
C ARG A 37 -5.88 -6.58 14.24
N HIS A 38 -6.01 -7.84 14.63
CA HIS A 38 -4.99 -8.84 14.34
C HIS A 38 -5.19 -9.33 12.91
N ILE A 39 -4.31 -8.90 12.02
CA ILE A 39 -4.23 -9.40 10.65
C ILE A 39 -2.88 -10.08 10.44
N ARG A 40 -2.81 -10.95 9.43
CA ARG A 40 -1.55 -11.50 8.93
C ARG A 40 -1.42 -11.22 7.44
N ILE A 41 -0.25 -10.78 6.99
CA ILE A 41 0.01 -10.51 5.56
C ILE A 41 1.02 -11.55 5.06
N ILE A 42 0.58 -12.40 4.14
CA ILE A 42 1.40 -13.49 3.58
C ILE A 42 1.60 -13.23 2.09
N GLN A 43 2.84 -13.25 1.59
CA GLN A 43 3.07 -13.25 0.15
C GLN A 43 2.74 -14.64 -0.42
N THR A 44 1.83 -14.70 -1.38
CA THR A 44 1.41 -15.96 -2.04
C THR A 44 1.99 -16.09 -3.45
N GLY A 45 2.57 -15.03 -3.99
CA GLY A 45 3.28 -15.00 -5.27
C GLY A 45 3.90 -13.62 -5.50
N ARG A 46 4.58 -13.44 -6.64
CA ARG A 46 5.04 -12.10 -7.04
C ARG A 46 3.82 -11.18 -7.17
N ASN A 47 3.90 -9.98 -6.59
CA ASN A 47 2.82 -8.99 -6.62
C ASN A 47 1.48 -9.45 -6.01
N THR A 48 1.47 -10.57 -5.27
CA THR A 48 0.26 -11.18 -4.73
C THR A 48 0.44 -11.45 -3.25
N ILE A 49 -0.50 -10.97 -2.43
CA ILE A 49 -0.53 -11.18 -0.99
C ILE A 49 -1.89 -11.68 -0.55
N ARG A 50 -1.93 -12.43 0.54
CA ARG A 50 -3.14 -12.76 1.28
C ARG A 50 -3.12 -12.00 2.60
N ILE A 51 -4.19 -11.27 2.89
CA ILE A 51 -4.47 -10.73 4.22
C ILE A 51 -5.37 -11.74 4.93
N GLU A 52 -4.80 -12.47 5.88
CA GLU A 52 -5.58 -13.33 6.78
C GLU A 52 -6.13 -12.48 7.93
N ASP A 53 -7.45 -12.51 8.03
CA ASP A 53 -8.26 -12.03 9.15
C ASP A 53 -9.44 -13.04 9.23
N LYS A 54 -10.62 -12.65 9.70
CA LYS A 54 -11.81 -13.51 9.80
C LYS A 54 -12.19 -14.26 8.52
N VAL A 55 -11.95 -13.70 7.34
CA VAL A 55 -12.44 -14.27 6.07
C VAL A 55 -11.36 -14.51 5.02
N GLY A 56 -10.13 -14.01 5.20
CA GLY A 56 -9.08 -14.07 4.18
C GLY A 56 -9.39 -13.20 2.95
N LEU A 57 -8.42 -12.40 2.52
CA LEU A 57 -8.53 -11.53 1.36
C LEU A 57 -7.27 -11.64 0.51
N ASP A 58 -7.42 -12.16 -0.70
CA ASP A 58 -6.31 -12.19 -1.66
C ASP A 58 -6.27 -10.85 -2.39
N LEU A 59 -5.10 -10.21 -2.41
CA LEU A 59 -4.82 -8.96 -3.13
C LEU A 59 -3.72 -9.20 -4.15
N PHE A 60 -3.91 -8.66 -5.36
CA PHE A 60 -2.92 -8.70 -6.42
C PHE A 60 -2.72 -7.30 -6.97
N LEU A 61 -1.47 -6.86 -7.10
CA LEU A 61 -1.13 -5.54 -7.61
C LEU A 61 -1.41 -5.49 -9.11
N GLU A 62 -2.46 -4.77 -9.49
CA GLU A 62 -2.90 -4.61 -10.88
C GLU A 62 -2.22 -3.44 -11.57
N HIS A 63 -2.08 -2.32 -10.87
CA HIS A 63 -1.58 -1.09 -11.46
C HIS A 63 -0.85 -0.21 -10.46
N VAL A 64 0.08 0.58 -10.96
CA VAL A 64 0.84 1.59 -10.21
C VAL A 64 0.50 2.94 -10.79
N TYR A 65 -0.17 3.77 -9.98
CA TYR A 65 -0.38 5.17 -10.29
C TYR A 65 0.81 5.99 -9.78
N ASP A 66 0.94 7.20 -10.29
CA ASP A 66 1.90 8.20 -9.86
C ASP A 66 1.76 8.59 -8.38
N ASP A 67 0.58 8.38 -7.78
CA ASP A 67 0.27 8.70 -6.37
C ASP A 67 -0.13 7.49 -5.49
N GLY A 68 -0.14 6.27 -6.04
CA GLY A 68 -0.77 5.15 -5.36
C GLY A 68 -0.71 3.81 -6.08
N LEU A 69 -1.34 2.81 -5.47
CA LEU A 69 -1.39 1.43 -5.97
C LEU A 69 -2.84 1.01 -6.17
N LEU A 70 -3.09 0.23 -7.22
CA LEU A 70 -4.36 -0.44 -7.45
C LEU A 70 -4.17 -1.94 -7.23
N PHE A 71 -4.96 -2.48 -6.33
CA PHE A 71 -5.04 -3.90 -6.09
C PHE A 71 -6.38 -4.43 -6.58
N GLY A 72 -6.37 -5.47 -7.38
CA GLY A 72 -7.54 -6.32 -7.52
C GLY A 72 -7.63 -7.22 -6.28
N TYR A 73 -8.85 -7.63 -5.92
CA TYR A 73 -9.03 -8.53 -4.79
C TYR A 73 -9.93 -9.71 -5.11
N ARG A 74 -9.67 -10.84 -4.42
CA ARG A 74 -10.52 -12.03 -4.45
C ARG A 74 -10.88 -12.42 -3.02
N LEU A 75 -12.16 -12.73 -2.84
CA LEU A 75 -12.68 -13.31 -1.61
C LEU A 75 -12.82 -14.84 -1.80
N PRO A 76 -12.79 -15.62 -0.70
CA PRO A 76 -13.12 -17.03 -0.76
C PRO A 76 -14.49 -17.29 -1.40
N PHE A 77 -14.63 -18.47 -2.01
CA PHE A 77 -15.88 -18.95 -2.60
C PHE A 77 -17.03 -18.86 -1.59
N GLY A 78 -18.17 -18.29 -2.02
CA GLY A 78 -19.34 -18.05 -1.17
C GLY A 78 -19.45 -16.64 -0.59
N LEU A 79 -18.36 -15.86 -0.54
CA LEU A 79 -18.38 -14.47 -0.07
C LEU A 79 -18.48 -13.44 -1.21
N ASN A 80 -18.28 -13.85 -2.47
CA ASN A 80 -18.44 -12.99 -3.64
C ASN A 80 -19.87 -12.43 -3.79
N ALA A 81 -20.89 -13.24 -3.46
CA ALA A 81 -22.29 -12.81 -3.46
C ALA A 81 -22.59 -11.73 -2.39
N ILE A 82 -21.69 -11.61 -1.40
CA ILE A 82 -21.78 -10.65 -0.31
C ILE A 82 -20.64 -9.63 -0.38
N ALA A 83 -19.97 -9.47 -1.53
CA ALA A 83 -18.80 -8.59 -1.68
C ALA A 83 -19.03 -7.15 -1.19
N LYS A 84 -20.26 -6.61 -1.36
CA LYS A 84 -20.67 -5.30 -0.82
C LYS A 84 -20.68 -5.26 0.72
N THR A 85 -20.96 -6.38 1.38
CA THR A 85 -20.94 -6.54 2.84
C THR A 85 -19.57 -6.99 3.34
N ALA A 86 -18.86 -7.85 2.61
CA ALA A 86 -17.47 -8.23 2.90
C ALA A 86 -16.55 -7.01 2.83
N GLY A 87 -16.75 -6.12 1.85
CA GLY A 87 -16.11 -4.80 1.82
C GLY A 87 -16.42 -3.97 3.06
N LYS A 88 -17.66 -3.99 3.59
CA LYS A 88 -18.00 -3.33 4.86
C LYS A 88 -17.40 -4.00 6.10
N ILE A 89 -17.19 -5.32 6.09
CA ILE A 89 -16.63 -6.11 7.21
C ILE A 89 -15.10 -6.02 7.25
N LEU A 90 -14.46 -6.10 6.09
CA LEU A 90 -13.01 -6.00 5.92
C LEU A 90 -12.57 -4.53 6.02
N ALA A 91 -13.21 -3.65 5.26
CA ALA A 91 -12.95 -2.23 5.30
C ALA A 91 -13.92 -1.52 6.24
N GLY A 92 -14.12 -1.99 7.48
CA GLY A 92 -15.00 -1.42 8.52
C GLY A 92 -15.25 0.10 8.39
N ARG A 93 -16.28 0.52 7.65
CA ARG A 93 -16.54 1.94 7.33
C ARG A 93 -15.30 2.75 6.85
N VAL A 94 -14.32 2.12 6.22
CA VAL A 94 -13.04 2.68 5.76
C VAL A 94 -13.19 3.19 4.32
N ARG A 95 -14.07 4.17 4.09
CA ARG A 95 -13.77 5.21 3.10
C ARG A 95 -12.83 6.18 3.80
N THR A 96 -11.58 5.79 3.95
CA THR A 96 -10.55 6.70 4.43
C THR A 96 -9.86 7.31 3.24
N LYS A 97 -9.28 8.51 3.39
CA LYS A 97 -8.45 9.11 2.34
C LYS A 97 -7.30 8.20 1.88
N LYS A 98 -6.97 7.16 2.65
CA LYS A 98 -5.89 6.20 2.41
C LYS A 98 -6.30 5.04 1.49
N LEU A 99 -7.52 4.52 1.62
CA LEU A 99 -7.99 3.34 0.89
C LEU A 99 -9.37 3.61 0.29
N ASN A 100 -9.51 3.38 -1.00
CA ASN A 100 -10.78 3.41 -1.70
C ASN A 100 -11.14 2.01 -2.18
N TRP A 101 -12.28 1.49 -1.73
CA TRP A 101 -12.78 0.17 -2.09
C TRP A 101 -13.87 0.29 -3.16
N ASP A 102 -13.65 -0.33 -4.31
CA ASP A 102 -14.63 -0.49 -5.38
C ASP A 102 -15.06 -1.97 -5.43
N ALA A 103 -16.23 -2.24 -4.85
CA ALA A 103 -16.74 -3.60 -4.76
C ALA A 103 -17.31 -4.12 -6.09
N GLU A 104 -17.66 -3.23 -7.02
CA GLU A 104 -18.23 -3.61 -8.31
C GLU A 104 -17.13 -4.05 -9.27
N LYS A 105 -16.00 -3.35 -9.24
CA LYS A 105 -14.80 -3.73 -10.00
C LYS A 105 -13.90 -4.73 -9.28
N GLN A 106 -14.20 -5.06 -8.02
CA GLN A 106 -13.35 -5.88 -7.15
C GLN A 106 -11.94 -5.30 -6.99
N GLN A 107 -11.85 -4.00 -6.75
CA GLN A 107 -10.60 -3.25 -6.67
C GLN A 107 -10.47 -2.46 -5.35
N ILE A 108 -9.23 -2.28 -4.92
CA ILE A 108 -8.83 -1.43 -3.80
C ILE A 108 -7.72 -0.50 -4.28
N ARG A 109 -7.96 0.80 -4.22
CA ARG A 109 -6.92 1.81 -4.46
C ARG A 109 -6.31 2.26 -3.14
N ALA A 110 -5.01 2.07 -2.98
CA ALA A 110 -4.24 2.63 -1.88
C ALA A 110 -3.60 3.97 -2.32
N ASN A 111 -4.05 5.07 -1.72
CA ASN A 111 -3.47 6.39 -1.97
C ASN A 111 -2.23 6.57 -1.09
N LEU A 112 -1.05 6.41 -1.67
CA LEU A 112 0.21 6.45 -0.94
C LEU A 112 0.57 7.88 -0.48
N SER A 113 0.09 8.90 -1.18
CA SER A 113 0.40 10.32 -0.89
C SER A 113 -0.11 10.82 0.46
N VAL A 114 -1.07 10.11 1.07
CA VAL A 114 -1.63 10.47 2.38
C VAL A 114 -0.99 9.71 3.56
N PHE A 115 -0.10 8.75 3.29
CA PHE A 115 0.61 8.02 4.35
C PHE A 115 1.81 8.82 4.83
N GLY A 116 1.84 9.20 6.11
CA GLY A 116 2.87 10.10 6.66
C GLY A 116 4.32 9.68 6.41
N GLN A 117 4.61 8.37 6.34
CA GLN A 117 5.97 7.86 6.07
C GLN A 117 6.43 8.04 4.62
N ILE A 118 5.49 8.09 3.66
CA ILE A 118 5.77 8.13 2.22
C ILE A 118 5.42 9.51 1.62
N LYS A 119 4.47 10.23 2.24
CA LYS A 119 4.01 11.56 1.85
C LYS A 119 5.15 12.55 1.50
N PRO A 120 6.25 12.65 2.28
CA PRO A 120 7.33 13.57 1.94
C PRO A 120 8.00 13.29 0.59
N LEU A 121 7.99 12.03 0.11
CA LEU A 121 8.58 11.66 -1.18
C LEU A 121 7.80 12.25 -2.35
N PHE A 122 6.47 12.33 -2.25
CA PHE A 122 5.61 12.87 -3.30
C PHE A 122 5.78 14.40 -3.52
N ALA A 123 6.50 15.10 -2.65
CA ALA A 123 6.80 16.52 -2.84
C ALA A 123 7.65 16.75 -4.11
N ASN A 124 8.71 15.95 -4.28
CA ASN A 124 9.69 16.13 -5.36
C ASN A 124 9.76 14.94 -6.32
N HIS A 125 9.04 13.86 -6.03
CA HIS A 125 9.10 12.61 -6.79
C HIS A 125 7.71 12.13 -7.22
N LYS A 126 7.68 11.32 -8.28
CA LYS A 126 6.51 10.55 -8.73
C LYS A 126 6.80 9.06 -8.56
N LEU A 127 5.79 8.28 -8.18
CA LEU A 127 5.92 6.83 -8.16
C LEU A 127 5.98 6.33 -9.62
N VAL A 128 6.99 5.52 -9.95
CA VAL A 128 7.17 4.99 -11.30
C VAL A 128 6.93 3.49 -11.38
N SER A 129 7.22 2.76 -10.30
CA SER A 129 6.92 1.34 -10.21
C SER A 129 6.81 0.91 -8.77
N ALA A 130 6.12 -0.20 -8.57
CA ALA A 130 5.99 -0.88 -7.30
C ALA A 130 6.02 -2.39 -7.53
N GLU A 131 6.54 -3.10 -6.55
CA GLU A 131 6.65 -4.55 -6.60
C GLU A 131 6.50 -5.12 -5.19
N ILE A 132 5.84 -6.27 -5.09
CA ILE A 132 5.87 -7.12 -3.90
C ILE A 132 6.66 -8.38 -4.27
N ASP A 133 7.85 -8.50 -3.70
CA ASP A 133 8.68 -9.68 -3.86
C ASP A 133 9.54 -9.92 -2.61
N ASN A 134 9.94 -11.17 -2.37
CA ASN A 134 10.75 -11.57 -1.21
C ASN A 134 10.25 -11.02 0.14
N ASN A 135 8.93 -11.05 0.36
CA ASN A 135 8.22 -10.50 1.51
C ASN A 135 8.46 -9.00 1.74
N GLN A 136 8.72 -8.23 0.68
CA GLN A 136 8.93 -6.80 0.74
C GLN A 136 8.06 -6.06 -0.28
N LEU A 137 7.47 -4.95 0.15
CA LEU A 137 6.92 -3.93 -0.75
C LEU A 137 8.04 -2.95 -1.11
N CYS A 138 8.38 -2.90 -2.39
CA CYS A 138 9.34 -1.99 -2.96
C CYS A 138 8.60 -0.93 -3.79
N LEU A 139 8.85 0.35 -3.49
CA LEU A 139 8.30 1.49 -4.22
C LEU A 139 9.46 2.27 -4.84
N ASN A 140 9.48 2.41 -6.16
CA ASN A 140 10.50 3.15 -6.88
C ASN A 140 9.93 4.50 -7.32
N PHE A 141 10.65 5.55 -6.95
CA PHE A 141 10.28 6.92 -7.21
C PHE A 141 11.31 7.57 -8.14
N SER A 142 10.83 8.28 -9.18
CA SER A 142 11.67 9.17 -9.98
C SER A 142 11.47 10.61 -9.54
N PRO A 143 12.47 11.49 -9.70
CA PRO A 143 12.25 12.92 -9.58
C PRO A 143 11.11 13.35 -10.51
N LYS A 144 10.33 14.35 -10.08
CA LYS A 144 9.47 15.10 -10.98
C LYS A 144 10.36 15.93 -11.89
N GLU A 145 10.03 15.96 -13.17
CA GLU A 145 10.67 16.89 -14.10
C GLU A 145 10.36 18.30 -13.62
N THR A 146 11.40 19.02 -13.19
CA THR A 146 11.33 20.46 -13.03
C THR A 146 11.47 21.02 -14.43
N ASN A 147 10.36 21.42 -15.06
CA ASN A 147 10.45 22.26 -16.26
C ASN A 147 11.24 23.52 -15.87
N PRO A 148 12.33 23.84 -16.57
CA PRO A 148 13.09 25.07 -16.35
C PRO A 148 12.26 26.32 -16.68
#